data_AF-A0A838V0G4-F1
#
_entry.id   AF-A0A838V0G4-F1
#
_cell.length_a   1.000
_cell.length_b   1.000
_cell.length_c   1.000
_cell.angle_alpha   90.00
_cell.angle_beta   90.00
_cell.angle_gamma   90.00
#
_symmetry.space_group_name_H-M   'P 1'
#
loop_
_entity.id
_entity.type
_entity.pdbx_description
1 polymer ?
#
loop_
_entity_poly.entity_id
_entity_poly.type
_entity_poly.pdbx_seq_one_letter_code
_entity_poly.pdbx_strand_id
1 'polypeptide(L)'
;GMPEMLQVTAALVGQGLGGEVMLITDGRFSGATRGLMIGHIAPEAALGGPIALLHEGDMITVDIEARHLATDLSDEVLAERRRAWSPPPPHYLSGVLAKFAQMVTQADEGAITNTFVLPAQAPAHAGPP
;
A
#
# COMPACT_ATOMS: atom_id res chain seq x y z
N GLY A 1 6.42 -5.82 0.72
CA GLY A 1 7.33 -5.11 -0.20
C GLY A 1 6.64 -4.59 -1.44
N MET A 2 5.32 -4.38 -1.42
CA MET A 2 4.58 -3.69 -2.48
C MET A 2 4.84 -4.26 -3.90
N PRO A 3 4.51 -5.52 -4.18
CA PRO A 3 4.77 -6.14 -5.49
C PRO A 3 3.96 -5.49 -6.61
N GLU A 4 4.44 -5.58 -7.85
CA GLU A 4 3.67 -5.23 -9.05
C GLU A 4 2.74 -6.37 -9.46
N MET A 5 1.48 -6.04 -9.71
CA MET A 5 0.45 -6.98 -10.11
C MET A 5 0.13 -6.84 -11.61
N LEU A 6 0.74 -7.69 -12.43
CA LEU A 6 0.45 -7.79 -13.88
C LEU A 6 -0.65 -8.81 -14.19
N GLN A 7 -0.71 -9.92 -13.44
CA GLN A 7 -1.60 -11.04 -13.78
C GLN A 7 -3.07 -10.64 -13.68
N VAL A 8 -3.43 -9.86 -12.65
CA VAL A 8 -4.82 -9.43 -12.42
C VAL A 8 -5.28 -8.46 -13.50
N THR A 9 -4.44 -7.49 -13.88
CA THR A 9 -4.76 -6.52 -14.94
C THR A 9 -4.87 -7.20 -16.30
N ALA A 10 -3.97 -8.12 -16.63
CA ALA A 10 -4.02 -8.90 -17.86
C ALA A 10 -5.28 -9.78 -17.95
N ALA A 11 -5.70 -10.39 -16.83
CA ALA A 11 -6.91 -11.21 -16.78
C ALA A 11 -8.18 -10.37 -17.07
N LEU A 12 -8.34 -9.19 -16.46
CA LEU A 12 -9.50 -8.33 -16.72
C LEU A 12 -9.56 -7.85 -18.17
N VAL A 13 -8.42 -7.42 -18.72
CA VAL A 13 -8.36 -6.97 -20.12
C VAL A 13 -8.66 -8.13 -21.07
N GLY A 14 -8.14 -9.33 -20.79
CA GLY A 14 -8.42 -10.54 -21.57
C GLY A 14 -9.91 -10.94 -21.56
N GLN A 15 -10.64 -10.61 -20.50
CA GLN A 15 -12.10 -10.80 -20.41
C GLN A 15 -12.91 -9.64 -20.99
N GLY A 16 -12.26 -8.59 -21.53
CA GLY A 16 -12.93 -7.42 -22.10
C GLY A 16 -13.46 -6.40 -21.09
N LEU A 17 -13.19 -6.60 -19.79
CA LEU A 17 -13.76 -5.79 -18.69
C LEU A 17 -12.96 -4.53 -18.36
N GLY A 18 -11.90 -4.23 -19.12
CA GLY A 18 -10.97 -3.13 -18.79
C GLY A 18 -11.59 -1.74 -18.77
N GLY A 19 -12.74 -1.53 -19.42
CA GLY A 19 -13.49 -0.26 -19.38
C GLY A 19 -14.66 -0.24 -18.39
N GLU A 20 -14.97 -1.38 -17.79
CA GLU A 20 -16.16 -1.57 -16.96
C GLU A 20 -15.81 -1.75 -15.47
N VAL A 21 -14.58 -2.18 -15.19
CA VAL A 21 -14.10 -2.47 -13.85
C VAL A 21 -12.92 -1.58 -13.50
N MET A 22 -12.97 -0.99 -12.30
CA MET A 22 -11.86 -0.31 -11.68
C MET A 22 -11.09 -1.28 -10.77
N LEU A 23 -9.76 -1.21 -10.75
CA LEU A 23 -8.96 -1.84 -9.70
C LEU A 23 -8.30 -0.80 -8.80
N ILE A 24 -8.29 -1.10 -7.51
CA ILE A 24 -7.60 -0.32 -6.50
C ILE A 24 -6.71 -1.23 -5.64
N THR A 25 -5.57 -0.73 -5.19
CA THR A 25 -4.65 -1.48 -4.32
C THR A 25 -3.70 -0.55 -3.56
N ASP A 26 -3.28 -0.98 -2.38
CA ASP A 26 -2.12 -0.46 -1.65
C ASP A 26 -0.77 -1.00 -2.21
N GLY A 27 -0.82 -1.94 -3.15
CA GLY A 27 0.30 -2.42 -3.95
C GLY A 27 0.55 -1.58 -5.21
N ARG A 28 1.09 -2.20 -6.25
CA ARG A 28 1.41 -1.55 -7.53
C ARG A 28 0.83 -2.31 -8.70
N PHE A 29 0.59 -1.60 -9.80
CA PHE A 29 0.28 -2.19 -11.11
C PHE A 29 1.44 -2.00 -12.08
N SER A 30 1.70 -2.99 -12.92
CA SER A 30 2.70 -2.90 -14.00
C SER A 30 2.19 -2.01 -15.14
N GLY A 31 3.05 -1.22 -15.78
CA GLY A 31 2.72 -0.20 -16.79
C GLY A 31 2.01 -0.63 -18.08
N ALA A 32 1.56 -1.89 -18.20
CA ALA A 32 0.66 -2.36 -19.26
C ALA A 32 -0.84 -2.14 -18.92
N THR A 33 -1.11 -1.23 -18.00
CA THR A 33 -2.44 -0.91 -17.47
C THR A 33 -3.35 -0.33 -18.56
N ARG A 34 -4.51 -0.98 -18.79
CA ARG A 34 -5.62 -0.40 -19.55
C ARG A 34 -6.84 -0.33 -18.63
N GLY A 35 -7.51 0.81 -18.59
CA GLY A 35 -8.63 1.05 -17.68
C GLY A 35 -8.26 1.86 -16.44
N LEU A 36 -9.20 1.96 -15.50
CA LEU A 36 -9.05 2.73 -14.27
C LEU A 36 -8.37 1.88 -13.20
N MET A 37 -7.05 2.03 -13.03
CA MET A 37 -6.29 1.27 -12.03
C MET A 37 -5.50 2.23 -11.13
N ILE A 38 -5.76 2.16 -9.82
CA ILE A 38 -5.17 3.05 -8.83
C ILE A 38 -4.32 2.21 -7.87
N GLY A 39 -3.01 2.40 -7.90
CA GLY A 39 -2.09 1.81 -6.93
C GLY A 39 -1.69 2.79 -5.84
N HIS A 40 -0.82 2.35 -4.93
CA HIS A 40 -0.20 3.19 -3.91
C HIS A 40 -1.19 3.84 -2.94
N ILE A 41 -2.33 3.19 -2.69
CA ILE A 41 -3.27 3.66 -1.67
C ILE A 41 -2.58 3.64 -0.31
N ALA A 42 -2.56 4.80 0.33
CA ALA A 42 -1.99 5.01 1.65
C ALA A 42 -3.01 5.70 2.58
N PRO A 43 -3.04 5.37 3.88
CA PRO A 43 -2.27 4.30 4.53
C PRO A 43 -2.67 2.90 4.03
N GLU A 44 -1.69 1.98 3.96
CA GLU A 44 -1.90 0.62 3.45
C GLU A 44 -2.82 -0.22 4.36
N ALA A 45 -3.33 -1.34 3.83
CA ALA A 45 -4.25 -2.20 4.56
C ALA A 45 -3.62 -2.80 5.82
N ALA A 46 -2.32 -3.11 5.78
CA ALA A 46 -1.58 -3.68 6.89
C ALA A 46 -1.50 -2.75 8.11
N LEU A 47 -1.67 -1.43 7.93
CA LEU A 47 -1.72 -0.43 9.00
C LEU A 47 -3.16 -0.02 9.37
N GLY A 48 -4.16 -0.69 8.80
CA GLY A 48 -5.57 -0.39 9.09
C GLY A 48 -6.04 0.91 8.44
N GLY A 49 -5.42 1.31 7.32
CA GLY A 49 -5.89 2.40 6.48
C GLY A 49 -7.31 2.16 5.96
N PRO A 50 -7.98 3.17 5.36
CA PRO A 50 -9.37 3.05 4.91
C PRO A 50 -9.63 1.85 4.00
N ILE A 51 -8.67 1.49 3.13
CA ILE A 51 -8.76 0.32 2.25
C ILE A 51 -8.89 -1.01 3.03
N ALA A 52 -8.37 -1.09 4.25
CA ALA A 52 -8.49 -2.27 5.11
C ALA A 52 -9.90 -2.46 5.70
N LEU A 53 -10.73 -1.42 5.64
CA LEU A 53 -12.05 -1.36 6.29
C LEU A 53 -13.19 -1.56 5.29
N LEU A 54 -12.86 -1.68 4.00
CA LEU A 54 -13.83 -1.94 2.94
C LEU A 54 -14.29 -3.39 2.99
N HIS A 55 -15.58 -3.59 2.76
CA HIS A 55 -16.23 -4.88 2.64
C HIS A 55 -16.92 -4.99 1.28
N GLU A 56 -17.23 -6.23 0.88
CA GLU A 56 -17.99 -6.50 -0.35
C GLU A 56 -19.32 -5.72 -0.36
N GLY A 57 -19.58 -5.04 -1.47
CA GLY A 57 -20.78 -4.22 -1.66
C GLY A 57 -20.66 -2.76 -1.22
N ASP A 58 -19.55 -2.34 -0.58
CA ASP A 58 -19.32 -0.92 -0.31
C ASP A 58 -19.10 -0.15 -1.62
N MET A 59 -19.72 1.04 -1.72
CA MET A 59 -19.56 1.90 -2.90
C MET A 59 -18.24 2.67 -2.83
N ILE A 60 -17.52 2.70 -3.96
CA ILE A 60 -16.29 3.46 -4.15
C ILE A 60 -16.47 4.38 -5.36
N THR A 61 -16.19 5.66 -5.16
CA THR A 61 -16.31 6.70 -6.17
C THR A 61 -14.92 7.24 -6.51
N VAL A 62 -14.63 7.36 -7.81
CA VAL A 62 -13.45 8.05 -8.32
C VAL A 62 -13.87 9.23 -9.16
N ASP A 63 -13.38 10.39 -8.78
CA ASP A 63 -13.46 11.62 -9.55
C ASP A 63 -12.05 12.02 -10.00
N ILE A 64 -11.79 11.88 -11.30
CA ILE A 64 -10.49 12.18 -11.90
C ILE A 64 -10.24 13.69 -11.98
N GLU A 65 -11.28 14.49 -12.21
CA GLU A 65 -11.14 15.95 -12.32
C GLU A 65 -10.81 16.55 -10.95
N ALA A 66 -11.52 16.10 -9.91
CA ALA A 66 -11.27 16.49 -8.53
C ALA A 66 -10.03 15.81 -7.91
N ARG A 67 -9.49 14.77 -8.57
CA ARG A 67 -8.43 13.88 -8.05
C ARG A 67 -8.81 13.28 -6.69
N HIS A 68 -10.02 12.74 -6.63
CA HIS A 68 -10.62 12.25 -5.41
C HIS A 68 -11.01 10.77 -5.55
N LEU A 69 -10.66 9.97 -4.55
CA LEU A 69 -11.08 8.59 -4.38
C LEU A 69 -11.76 8.49 -3.00
N ALA A 70 -13.01 8.08 -2.98
CA ALA A 70 -13.83 8.08 -1.78
C ALA A 70 -14.71 6.83 -1.69
N THR A 71 -15.25 6.61 -0.50
CA THR A 71 -16.31 5.64 -0.25
C THR A 71 -17.52 6.37 0.34
N ASP A 72 -18.71 5.83 0.13
CA ASP A 72 -19.95 6.38 0.69
C ASP A 72 -20.15 6.00 2.17
N LEU A 73 -19.19 5.28 2.76
CA LEU A 73 -19.18 4.98 4.19
C LEU A 73 -19.01 6.26 5.01
N SER A 74 -19.86 6.44 6.01
CA SER A 74 -19.71 7.55 6.95
C SER A 74 -18.52 7.33 7.88
N ASP A 75 -18.04 8.43 8.46
CA ASP A 75 -16.93 8.41 9.43
C ASP A 75 -17.25 7.51 10.64
N GLU A 76 -18.51 7.41 11.05
CA GLU A 76 -18.95 6.54 12.14
C GLU A 76 -18.76 5.05 11.80
N VAL A 77 -19.13 4.66 10.57
CA VAL A 77 -18.99 3.27 10.10
C VAL A 77 -17.51 2.92 9.96
N LEU A 78 -16.70 3.82 9.38
CA LEU A 78 -15.26 3.62 9.28
C LEU A 78 -14.61 3.52 10.67
N ALA A 79 -15.02 4.36 11.62
CA ALA A 79 -14.54 4.30 13.00
C ALA A 79 -14.94 3.01 13.72
N GLU A 80 -16.18 2.53 13.52
CA GLU A 80 -16.64 1.25 14.06
C GLU A 80 -15.82 0.08 13.50
N ARG A 81 -15.69 0.00 12.17
CA ARG A 81 -14.91 -1.07 11.53
C ARG A 81 -13.44 -1.01 11.94
N ARG A 82 -12.86 0.19 12.08
CA ARG A 82 -11.48 0.35 12.58
C ARG A 82 -11.31 -0.14 14.02
N ARG A 83 -12.31 0.01 14.89
CA ARG A 83 -12.27 -0.55 16.26
C ARG A 83 -12.29 -2.08 16.28
N ALA A 84 -12.94 -2.70 15.29
CA ALA A 84 -12.97 -4.15 15.13
C ALA A 84 -11.76 -4.71 14.36
N TRP A 85 -10.99 -3.84 13.71
CA TRP A 85 -9.85 -4.23 12.88
C TRP A 85 -8.65 -4.66 13.73
N SER A 86 -8.02 -5.75 13.33
CA SER A 86 -6.75 -6.22 13.87
C SER A 86 -5.77 -6.46 12.72
N PRO A 87 -4.49 -6.08 12.87
CA PRO A 87 -3.50 -6.29 11.82
C PRO A 87 -3.36 -7.78 11.49
N PRO A 88 -3.29 -8.15 10.20
CA PRO A 88 -3.03 -9.53 9.81
C PRO A 88 -1.62 -9.97 10.27
N PRO A 89 -1.41 -11.26 10.54
CA PRO A 89 -0.10 -11.75 10.91
C PRO A 89 0.91 -11.51 9.76
N PRO A 90 2.16 -11.12 10.05
CA PRO A 90 3.16 -10.92 9.01
C PRO A 90 3.43 -12.22 8.27
N HIS A 91 3.49 -12.15 6.94
CA HIS A 91 3.81 -13.30 6.09
C HIS A 91 5.25 -13.80 6.30
N TYR A 92 6.15 -12.91 6.72
CA TYR A 92 7.55 -13.20 6.95
C TYR A 92 7.94 -12.75 8.35
N LEU A 93 8.24 -13.72 9.23
CA LEU A 93 8.62 -13.46 10.62
C LEU A 93 10.12 -13.18 10.80
N SER A 94 10.93 -13.46 9.77
CA SER A 94 12.39 -13.25 9.80
C SER A 94 12.95 -12.95 8.41
N GLY A 95 14.25 -12.63 8.35
CA GLY A 95 14.97 -12.41 7.09
C GLY A 95 14.76 -11.01 6.51
N VAL A 96 15.12 -10.84 5.23
CA VAL A 96 15.14 -9.53 4.58
C VAL A 96 13.76 -8.88 4.51
N LEU A 97 12.70 -9.66 4.27
CA LEU A 97 11.34 -9.13 4.17
C LEU A 97 10.76 -8.71 5.52
N ALA A 98 11.12 -9.40 6.60
CA ALA A 98 10.77 -8.97 7.96
C ALA A 98 11.48 -7.65 8.33
N LYS A 99 12.79 -7.53 8.01
CA LYS A 99 13.54 -6.27 8.21
C LYS A 99 12.92 -5.13 7.40
N PHE A 100 12.63 -5.38 6.12
CA PHE A 100 12.01 -4.40 5.24
C PHE A 100 10.67 -3.91 5.80
N ALA A 101 9.78 -4.82 6.19
CA ALA A 101 8.46 -4.48 6.74
C ALA A 101 8.54 -3.65 8.04
N GLN A 102 9.61 -3.80 8.82
CA GLN A 102 9.83 -3.00 10.04
C GLN A 102 10.37 -1.59 9.78
N MET A 103 11.00 -1.34 8.62
CA MET A 103 11.73 -0.10 8.35
C MET A 103 11.10 0.76 7.26
N VAL A 104 10.27 0.16 6.39
CA VAL A 104 9.71 0.84 5.22
C VAL A 104 8.68 1.88 5.63
N THR A 105 8.75 3.07 5.02
CA THR A 105 7.70 4.10 5.12
C THR A 105 6.52 3.80 4.22
N GLN A 106 5.44 4.58 4.33
CA GLN A 106 4.29 4.42 3.46
C GLN A 106 4.59 4.83 2.01
N ALA A 107 3.72 4.40 1.08
CA ALA A 107 3.92 4.62 -0.35
C ALA A 107 3.89 6.12 -0.73
N ASP A 108 3.09 6.92 -0.04
CA ASP A 108 3.01 8.38 -0.16
C ASP A 108 4.29 9.08 0.33
N GLU A 109 5.10 8.41 1.14
CA GLU A 109 6.44 8.85 1.58
C GLU A 109 7.58 8.23 0.74
N GLY A 110 7.24 7.51 -0.34
CA GLY A 110 8.20 6.92 -1.27
C GLY A 110 8.76 5.55 -0.86
N ALA A 111 8.18 4.89 0.14
CA ALA A 111 8.59 3.55 0.60
C ALA A 111 10.10 3.43 0.91
N ILE A 112 10.66 4.45 1.56
CA ILE A 112 12.08 4.50 1.94
C ILE A 112 12.33 3.67 3.21
N THR A 113 13.58 3.23 3.41
CA THR A 113 13.98 2.42 4.59
C THR A 113 15.11 3.07 5.40
N ASN A 114 15.55 4.27 5.02
CA ASN A 114 16.69 4.98 5.60
C ASN A 114 16.25 6.14 6.52
N THR A 115 15.15 5.97 7.26
CA THR A 115 14.63 6.98 8.20
C THR A 115 15.49 7.15 9.45
N PHE A 116 16.41 6.22 9.72
CA PHE A 116 17.33 6.28 10.85
C PHE A 116 18.73 6.68 10.40
N VAL A 117 19.27 7.73 11.01
CA VAL A 117 20.67 8.14 10.83
C VAL A 117 21.50 7.46 11.92
N LEU A 118 22.42 6.60 11.52
CA LEU A 118 23.41 6.08 12.46
C LEU A 118 24.35 7.23 12.88
N PRO A 119 24.73 7.32 14.16
CA PRO A 119 25.72 8.28 14.58
C PRO A 119 27.01 8.05 13.79
N ALA A 120 27.66 9.14 13.39
CA ALA A 120 28.95 9.07 12.70
C ALA A 120 29.91 8.19 13.50
N GLN A 121 30.49 7.18 12.86
CA GLN A 121 31.52 6.37 13.49
C GLN A 121 32.68 7.30 13.89
N ALA A 122 33.06 7.30 15.17
CA ALA A 122 34.29 7.95 15.60
C ALA A 122 35.45 7.39 14.77
N PRO A 123 36.41 8.22 14.32
CA PRO A 123 37.50 7.76 13.50
C PRO A 123 38.19 6.59 14.20
N ALA A 124 38.33 5.48 13.48
CA ALA A 124 39.06 4.31 13.96
C ALA A 124 40.42 4.78 14.47
N HIS A 125 40.74 4.45 15.73
CA HIS A 125 42.01 4.76 16.37
C HIS A 125 43.15 4.64 15.37
N ALA A 126 43.79 5.76 15.03
CA ALA A 126 45.08 5.75 14.37
C ALA A 126 46.03 4.95 15.28
N GLY A 127 46.45 3.77 14.82
CA GLY A 127 47.42 2.94 15.53
C GLY A 127 48.70 3.72 15.81
N PRO A 128 49.46 3.33 16.85
CA PRO A 128 50.65 4.07 17.27
C PRO A 128 51.74 4.07 16.18
N PRO A 129 52.64 5.07 16.20
CA PRO A 129 53.59 5.39 15.14
C PRO A 129 54.64 4.30 14.88
#